data_AF-A0A4Y5Z3N1-F1
#
_entry.id   AF-A0A4Y5Z3N1-F1
#
_cell.length_a   1.000
_cell.length_b   1.000
_cell.length_c   1.000
_cell.angle_alpha   90.00
_cell.angle_beta   90.00
_cell.angle_gamma   90.00
#
_symmetry.space_group_name_H-M   'P 1'
#
loop_
_entity.id
_entity.type
_entity.pdbx_description
1 polymer ?
#
loop_
_entity_poly.entity_id
_entity_poly.type
_entity_poly.pdbx_seq_one_letter_code
_entity_poly.pdbx_strand_id
1 'polypeptide(L)'
;MSVDSNLHQEALDWNKAAEYVLSAEAIAKREHAGALIKFDGERTNGKIYTVLLDGFRGQDLFFRMDTSDLLGTLAKAYPFGDDATFDVAQTARLSHLLSEWDRWVRKGFVLSLNFAWVDGAMSYSAIISGEHGVFEHIHVEGKSILEVMSNATGQLEAR
;
A
#
# COMPACT_ATOMS: atom_id res chain seq x y z
N MET A 1 -32.12 -5.19 6.84
CA MET A 1 -30.97 -6.07 6.54
C MET A 1 -30.67 -6.84 7.82
N SER A 2 -30.54 -8.16 7.75
CA SER A 2 -30.32 -8.99 8.93
C SER A 2 -28.85 -8.87 9.39
N VAL A 3 -28.62 -9.02 10.69
CA VAL A 3 -27.27 -9.02 11.28
C VAL A 3 -26.36 -10.07 10.60
N ASP A 4 -26.94 -11.21 10.19
CA ASP A 4 -26.23 -12.28 9.49
C ASP A 4 -25.72 -11.89 8.09
N SER A 5 -26.40 -10.98 7.38
CA SER A 5 -25.92 -10.54 6.05
C SER A 5 -24.71 -9.62 6.15
N ASN A 6 -24.63 -8.82 7.22
CA ASN A 6 -23.48 -7.95 7.44
C ASN A 6 -22.23 -8.74 7.83
N LEU A 7 -22.37 -9.71 8.73
CA LEU A 7 -21.25 -10.57 9.15
C LEU A 7 -20.68 -11.39 7.97
N HIS A 8 -21.55 -11.84 7.06
CA HIS A 8 -21.10 -12.58 5.88
C HIS A 8 -20.32 -11.70 4.89
N GLN A 9 -20.77 -10.47 4.66
CA GLN A 9 -20.07 -9.52 3.80
C GLN A 9 -18.72 -9.10 4.39
N GLU A 10 -18.68 -8.82 5.69
CA GLU A 10 -17.45 -8.49 6.42
C GLU A 10 -16.42 -9.62 6.32
N ALA A 11 -16.84 -10.88 6.48
CA ALA A 11 -15.95 -12.04 6.33
C ALA A 11 -15.39 -12.18 4.90
N LEU A 12 -16.18 -11.88 3.87
CA LEU A 12 -15.74 -11.91 2.47
C LEU A 12 -14.72 -10.81 2.16
N ASP A 13 -14.92 -9.61 2.69
CA ASP A 13 -14.01 -8.48 2.49
C ASP A 13 -12.67 -8.73 3.19
N TRP A 14 -12.69 -9.31 4.40
CA TRP A 14 -11.49 -9.76 5.11
C TRP A 14 -10.71 -10.86 4.37
N ASN A 15 -11.42 -11.87 3.83
CA ASN A 15 -10.76 -12.94 3.08
C ASN A 15 -10.06 -12.41 1.83
N LYS A 16 -10.68 -11.46 1.12
CA LYS A 16 -10.05 -10.81 -0.05
C LYS A 16 -8.83 -9.98 0.35
N ALA A 17 -8.93 -9.20 1.42
CA ALA A 17 -7.79 -8.43 1.92
C ALA A 17 -6.63 -9.37 2.32
N ALA A 18 -6.93 -10.48 2.98
CA ALA A 18 -5.95 -11.52 3.32
C ALA A 18 -5.33 -12.15 2.07
N GLU A 19 -6.10 -12.45 1.03
CA GLU A 19 -5.59 -12.96 -0.25
C GLU A 19 -4.60 -11.99 -0.92
N TYR A 20 -4.91 -10.68 -0.94
CA TYR A 20 -4.00 -9.67 -1.48
C TYR A 20 -2.71 -9.58 -0.66
N VAL A 21 -2.82 -9.58 0.67
CA VAL A 21 -1.65 -9.56 1.56
C VAL A 21 -0.79 -10.79 1.36
N LEU A 22 -1.38 -11.99 1.34
CA LEU A 22 -0.67 -13.25 1.12
C LEU A 22 -0.02 -13.33 -0.27
N SER A 23 -0.70 -12.81 -1.30
CA SER A 23 -0.16 -12.77 -2.67
C SER A 23 1.03 -11.82 -2.76
N ALA A 24 0.92 -10.63 -2.18
CA ALA A 24 2.00 -9.66 -2.14
C ALA A 24 3.16 -10.14 -1.28
N GLU A 25 2.91 -10.86 -0.18
CA GLU A 25 3.93 -11.49 0.66
C GLU A 25 4.71 -12.55 -0.10
N ALA A 26 4.02 -13.41 -0.87
CA ALA A 26 4.66 -14.41 -1.71
C ALA A 26 5.57 -13.77 -2.77
N ILE A 27 5.14 -12.66 -3.39
CA ILE A 27 5.95 -11.91 -4.37
C ILE A 27 7.14 -11.25 -3.67
N ALA A 28 6.91 -10.54 -2.56
CA ALA A 28 7.94 -9.88 -1.77
C ALA A 28 9.06 -10.85 -1.36
N LYS A 29 8.68 -12.04 -0.84
CA LYS A 29 9.65 -13.09 -0.45
C LYS A 29 10.41 -13.66 -1.63
N ARG A 30 9.73 -13.95 -2.74
CA ARG A 30 10.36 -14.56 -3.92
C ARG A 30 11.35 -13.63 -4.60
N GLU A 31 11.02 -12.34 -4.64
CA GLU A 31 11.76 -11.35 -5.43
C GLU A 31 12.70 -10.48 -4.60
N HIS A 32 12.89 -10.81 -3.31
CA HIS A 32 13.60 -9.96 -2.35
C HIS A 32 13.10 -8.50 -2.43
N ALA A 33 11.79 -8.35 -2.53
CA ALA A 33 11.10 -7.09 -2.67
C ALA A 33 10.33 -6.79 -1.39
N GLY A 34 9.78 -5.59 -1.27
CA GLY A 34 8.77 -5.33 -0.27
C GLY A 34 7.56 -4.61 -0.83
N ALA A 35 6.52 -4.54 -0.01
CA ALA A 35 5.26 -3.96 -0.38
C ALA A 35 4.64 -3.21 0.78
N LEU A 36 4.05 -2.05 0.51
CA LEU A 36 3.11 -1.37 1.39
C LEU A 36 1.73 -1.53 0.79
N ILE A 37 0.79 -2.08 1.56
CA ILE A 37 -0.57 -2.36 1.11
C ILE A 37 -1.55 -1.63 2.02
N LYS A 38 -2.44 -0.82 1.45
CA LYS A 38 -3.55 -0.20 2.17
C LYS A 38 -4.88 -0.78 1.73
N PHE A 39 -5.74 -1.11 2.69
CA PHE A 39 -7.11 -1.56 2.44
C PHE A 39 -8.05 -1.20 3.59
N ASP A 40 -9.35 -1.11 3.29
CA ASP A 40 -10.42 -0.90 4.26
C ASP A 40 -10.92 -2.26 4.72
N GLY A 41 -10.33 -2.78 5.81
CA GLY A 41 -10.61 -4.14 6.31
C GLY A 41 -11.97 -4.28 6.98
N GLU A 42 -12.62 -3.18 7.35
CA GLU A 42 -13.94 -3.21 7.96
C GLU A 42 -14.60 -1.83 7.77
N ARG A 43 -15.35 -1.67 6.68
CA ARG A 43 -16.07 -0.41 6.33
C ARG A 43 -16.92 0.15 7.49
N THR A 44 -17.28 -0.71 8.44
CA THR A 44 -18.10 -0.41 9.61
C THR A 44 -17.32 0.18 10.78
N ASN A 45 -16.00 -0.08 10.90
CA ASN A 45 -15.18 0.45 11.99
C ASN A 45 -14.41 1.73 11.60
N GLY A 46 -14.39 2.07 10.30
CA GLY A 46 -13.80 3.29 9.75
C GLY A 46 -12.27 3.33 9.73
N LYS A 47 -11.61 2.20 9.97
CA LYS A 47 -10.15 2.07 10.06
C LYS A 47 -9.55 1.52 8.77
N ILE A 48 -8.45 2.13 8.36
CA ILE A 48 -7.65 1.68 7.22
C ILE A 48 -6.51 0.85 7.77
N TYR A 49 -6.32 -0.33 7.20
CA TYR A 49 -5.23 -1.22 7.53
C TYR A 49 -4.10 -0.97 6.54
N THR A 50 -2.89 -0.76 7.06
CA THR A 50 -1.68 -0.67 6.25
C THR A 50 -0.74 -1.80 6.61
N VAL A 51 -0.50 -2.72 5.68
CA VAL A 51 0.45 -3.82 5.85
C VAL A 51 1.77 -3.46 5.18
N LEU A 52 2.88 -3.69 5.87
CA LEU A 52 4.22 -3.55 5.31
C LEU A 52 4.89 -4.91 5.25
N LEU A 53 5.35 -5.29 4.07
CA LEU A 53 6.05 -6.55 3.83
C LEU A 53 7.50 -6.20 3.49
N ASP A 54 8.44 -6.65 4.31
CA ASP A 54 9.88 -6.47 4.09
C ASP A 54 10.51 -7.82 3.70
N GLY A 55 10.50 -8.11 2.39
CA GLY A 55 11.16 -9.31 1.86
C GLY A 55 12.68 -9.21 1.76
N PHE A 56 13.29 -8.03 2.02
CA PHE A 56 14.75 -7.87 2.03
C PHE A 56 15.37 -8.49 3.29
N ARG A 57 14.69 -8.35 4.44
CA ARG A 57 15.19 -8.81 5.74
C ARG A 57 14.61 -10.15 6.18
N GLY A 58 13.71 -10.74 5.37
CA GLY A 58 13.06 -12.01 5.70
C GLY A 58 12.20 -11.94 6.97
N GLN A 59 11.67 -10.75 7.29
CA GLN A 59 10.78 -10.54 8.43
C GLN A 59 9.43 -10.06 7.94
N ASP A 60 8.38 -10.83 8.25
CA ASP A 60 7.00 -10.42 8.01
C ASP A 60 6.58 -9.45 9.12
N LEU A 61 6.65 -8.15 8.84
CA LEU A 61 6.32 -7.12 9.81
C LEU A 61 4.87 -6.66 9.62
N PHE A 62 3.94 -7.40 10.21
CA PHE A 62 2.53 -7.00 10.26
C PHE A 62 2.37 -5.81 11.19
N PHE A 63 2.13 -4.64 10.62
CA PHE A 63 1.75 -3.48 11.39
C PHE A 63 0.27 -3.15 11.20
N ARG A 64 -0.40 -2.76 12.28
CA ARG A 64 -1.64 -1.99 12.23
C ARG A 64 -1.24 -0.58 12.65
N MET A 65 -0.95 0.29 11.68
CA MET A 65 -0.46 1.65 11.98
C MET A 65 -1.48 2.69 11.56
N ASP A 66 -1.60 3.72 12.39
CA ASP A 66 -2.15 4.99 11.92
C ASP A 66 -1.18 5.60 10.90
N THR A 67 -1.70 6.36 9.93
CA THR A 67 -0.91 6.94 8.82
C THR A 67 0.28 7.79 9.30
N SER A 68 0.22 8.38 10.50
CA SER A 68 1.33 9.12 11.12
C SER A 68 2.51 8.22 11.49
N ASP A 69 2.25 7.01 11.98
CA ASP A 69 3.30 6.10 12.48
C ASP A 69 3.93 5.32 11.31
N LEU A 70 3.18 5.20 10.21
CA LEU A 70 3.62 4.63 8.94
C LEU A 70 4.77 5.43 8.30
N LEU A 71 4.76 6.76 8.40
CA LEU A 71 5.83 7.62 7.87
C LEU A 71 7.18 7.31 8.52
N GLY A 72 7.19 7.24 9.86
CA GLY A 72 8.39 6.89 10.61
C GLY A 72 8.88 5.47 10.32
N THR A 73 7.96 4.56 9.98
CA THR A 73 8.28 3.17 9.65
C THR A 73 8.82 3.03 8.23
N LEU A 74 8.20 3.70 7.24
CA LEU A 74 8.70 3.77 5.88
C LEU A 74 10.10 4.37 5.83
N ALA A 75 10.32 5.48 6.54
CA ALA A 75 11.63 6.14 6.65
C ALA A 75 12.71 5.24 7.28
N LYS A 76 12.34 4.30 8.17
CA LYS A 76 13.26 3.38 8.86
C LYS A 76 13.49 2.06 8.12
N ALA A 77 12.44 1.52 7.51
CA ALA A 77 12.48 0.22 6.85
C ALA A 77 13.24 0.30 5.52
N TYR A 78 13.10 1.42 4.80
CA TYR A 78 13.68 1.59 3.48
C TYR A 78 14.60 2.81 3.50
N PRO A 79 15.92 2.65 3.67
CA PRO A 79 16.83 3.76 3.41
C PRO A 79 16.68 4.13 1.93
N PHE A 80 16.17 5.32 1.68
CA PHE A 80 15.84 5.84 0.36
C PHE A 80 17.14 6.14 -0.41
N GLY A 81 17.87 5.11 -0.83
CA GLY A 81 19.22 5.28 -1.38
C GLY A 81 20.23 5.80 -0.34
N ASP A 82 21.50 5.82 -0.75
CA ASP A 82 22.68 5.86 0.14
C ASP A 82 22.82 7.07 1.09
N ASP A 83 21.90 8.04 1.10
CA ASP A 83 21.97 9.17 2.05
C ASP A 83 20.61 9.88 2.34
N ALA A 84 19.46 9.40 1.87
CA ALA A 84 18.23 10.19 1.99
C ALA A 84 17.42 9.86 3.25
N THR A 85 17.74 10.56 4.35
CA THR A 85 16.65 11.00 5.23
C THR A 85 15.72 11.88 4.41
N PHE A 86 14.42 11.53 4.36
CA PHE A 86 13.41 12.45 3.84
C PHE A 86 13.60 13.82 4.49
N ASP A 87 13.78 14.86 3.67
CA ASP A 87 13.71 16.21 4.21
C ASP A 87 12.27 16.53 4.68
N VAL A 88 12.09 17.65 5.38
CA VAL A 88 10.77 18.05 5.91
C VAL A 88 9.72 18.19 4.80
N ALA A 89 10.11 18.71 3.63
CA ALA A 89 9.20 18.93 2.51
C ALA A 89 8.79 17.61 1.86
N GLN A 90 9.73 16.68 1.66
CA GLN A 90 9.46 15.38 1.12
C GLN A 90 8.63 14.51 2.10
N THR A 91 8.87 14.63 3.42
CA THR A 91 8.04 14.00 4.46
C THR A 91 6.60 14.51 4.41
N ALA A 92 6.41 15.83 4.32
CA ALA A 92 5.10 16.43 4.21
C ALA A 92 4.37 15.98 2.93
N ARG A 93 5.10 15.90 1.81
CA ARG A 93 4.56 15.41 0.54
C ARG A 93 4.15 13.94 0.62
N LEU A 94 4.97 13.07 1.21
CA LEU A 94 4.65 11.66 1.41
C LEU A 94 3.41 11.51 2.31
N SER A 95 3.33 12.28 3.40
CA SER A 95 2.18 12.31 4.30
C SER A 95 0.89 12.69 3.57
N HIS A 96 0.97 13.71 2.71
CA HIS A 96 -0.15 14.15 1.88
C HIS A 96 -0.62 13.04 0.93
N LEU A 97 0.29 12.44 0.16
CA LEU A 97 -0.01 11.36 -0.78
C LEU A 97 -0.61 10.13 -0.06
N LEU A 98 -0.07 9.75 1.09
CA LEU A 98 -0.60 8.65 1.91
C LEU A 98 -2.02 8.92 2.40
N SER A 99 -2.35 10.18 2.69
CA SER A 99 -3.71 10.61 3.08
C SER A 99 -4.67 10.64 1.89
N GLU A 100 -4.19 10.98 0.69
CA GLU A 100 -5.00 10.87 -0.54
C GLU A 100 -5.31 9.41 -0.84
N TRP A 101 -4.33 8.53 -0.66
CA TRP A 101 -4.52 7.08 -0.77
C TRP A 101 -5.54 6.56 0.24
N ASP A 102 -5.56 7.07 1.48
CA ASP A 102 -6.58 6.72 2.48
C ASP A 102 -8.01 7.04 1.99
N ARG A 103 -8.19 8.17 1.30
CA ARG A 103 -9.48 8.55 0.69
C ARG A 103 -9.94 7.53 -0.35
N TRP A 104 -9.03 6.99 -1.16
CA TRP A 104 -9.34 5.99 -2.17
C TRP A 104 -9.63 4.63 -1.56
N VAL A 105 -8.88 4.24 -0.54
CA VAL A 105 -9.14 3.00 0.19
C VAL A 105 -10.56 2.98 0.76
N ARG A 106 -11.03 4.10 1.33
CA ARG A 106 -12.42 4.26 1.79
C ARG A 106 -13.48 4.15 0.68
N LYS A 107 -13.10 4.33 -0.59
CA LYS A 107 -13.97 4.11 -1.74
C LYS A 107 -13.97 2.65 -2.23
N GLY A 108 -13.26 1.76 -1.53
CA GLY A 108 -13.19 0.33 -1.85
C GLY A 108 -11.98 -0.10 -2.66
N PHE A 109 -10.99 0.78 -2.84
CA PHE A 109 -9.76 0.42 -3.53
C PHE A 109 -8.78 -0.30 -2.59
N VAL A 110 -8.05 -1.27 -3.14
CA VAL A 110 -6.84 -1.82 -2.54
C VAL A 110 -5.64 -1.17 -3.22
N LEU A 111 -4.77 -0.56 -2.43
CA LEU A 111 -3.60 0.14 -2.95
C LEU A 111 -2.34 -0.58 -2.51
N SER A 112 -1.44 -0.84 -3.44
CA SER A 112 -0.17 -1.50 -3.20
C SER A 112 0.95 -0.64 -3.77
N LEU A 113 1.98 -0.39 -2.99
CA LEU A 113 3.25 0.19 -3.41
C LEU A 113 4.32 -0.88 -3.23
N ASN A 114 4.85 -1.39 -4.32
CA ASN A 114 5.91 -2.39 -4.35
C ASN A 114 7.24 -1.72 -4.61
N PHE A 115 8.30 -2.32 -4.11
CA PHE A 115 9.66 -1.84 -4.31
C PHE A 115 10.63 -3.02 -4.29
N ALA A 116 11.58 -3.03 -5.23
CA ALA A 116 12.47 -4.16 -5.45
C ALA A 116 13.85 -3.66 -5.91
N TRP A 117 14.92 -4.36 -5.52
CA TRP A 117 16.25 -4.06 -6.03
C TRP A 117 16.46 -4.75 -7.39
N VAL A 118 16.57 -3.96 -8.46
CA VAL A 118 16.71 -4.45 -9.83
C VAL A 118 17.96 -3.83 -10.44
N ASP A 119 18.88 -4.66 -10.94
CA ASP A 119 20.10 -4.23 -11.63
C ASP A 119 20.95 -3.18 -10.86
N GLY A 120 21.00 -3.30 -9.53
CA GLY A 120 21.79 -2.40 -8.69
C GLY A 120 21.09 -1.10 -8.28
N ALA A 121 19.81 -0.93 -8.61
CA ALA A 121 19.00 0.22 -8.22
C ALA A 121 17.67 -0.22 -7.60
N MET A 122 17.09 0.63 -6.74
CA MET A 122 15.72 0.41 -6.25
C MET A 122 14.72 0.83 -7.33
N SER A 123 13.85 -0.10 -7.71
CA SER A 123 12.67 0.13 -8.54
C SER A 123 11.42 0.23 -7.66
N TYR A 124 10.49 1.10 -8.04
CA TYR A 124 9.23 1.30 -7.32
C TYR A 124 8.08 1.12 -8.30
N SER A 125 7.01 0.46 -7.86
CA SER A 125 5.76 0.40 -8.60
C SER A 125 4.54 0.55 -7.71
N ALA A 126 3.46 1.13 -8.25
CA ALA A 126 2.17 1.18 -7.57
C ALA A 126 1.14 0.40 -8.37
N ILE A 127 0.37 -0.41 -7.65
CA ILE A 127 -0.78 -1.16 -8.15
C ILE A 127 -2.02 -0.69 -7.38
N ILE A 128 -2.98 -0.15 -8.10
CA ILE A 128 -4.30 0.19 -7.57
C ILE A 128 -5.27 -0.85 -8.10
N SER A 129 -6.10 -1.43 -7.24
CA SER A 129 -7.13 -2.41 -7.60
C SER A 129 -8.50 -1.94 -7.09
N GLY A 130 -9.47 -1.78 -7.99
CA GLY A 130 -10.83 -1.35 -7.68
C GLY A 130 -11.74 -2.44 -7.10
N GLU A 131 -12.93 -2.02 -6.66
CA GLU A 131 -13.98 -2.91 -6.16
C GLU A 131 -14.99 -3.29 -7.26
N HIS A 132 -15.77 -4.37 -7.04
CA HIS A 132 -16.97 -4.74 -7.81
C HIS A 132 -16.77 -5.38 -9.19
N GLY A 133 -15.74 -6.22 -9.36
CA GLY A 133 -15.61 -7.05 -10.57
C GLY A 133 -15.19 -6.30 -11.83
N VAL A 134 -14.95 -4.99 -11.72
CA VAL A 134 -14.19 -4.21 -12.69
C VAL A 134 -12.80 -4.02 -12.11
N PHE A 135 -11.87 -4.84 -12.58
CA PHE A 135 -10.47 -4.74 -12.20
C PHE A 135 -9.84 -3.55 -12.91
N GLU A 136 -9.82 -2.40 -12.27
CA GLU A 136 -8.92 -1.32 -12.68
C GLU A 136 -7.54 -1.61 -12.09
N HIS A 137 -6.64 -2.14 -12.90
CA HIS A 137 -5.22 -2.24 -12.57
C HIS A 137 -4.50 -1.02 -13.13
N ILE A 138 -4.16 -0.08 -12.25
CA ILE A 138 -3.23 0.99 -12.59
C ILE A 138 -1.85 0.52 -12.15
N HIS A 139 -0.95 0.31 -13.11
CA HIS A 139 0.45 -0.01 -12.87
C HIS A 139 1.30 1.20 -13.23
N VAL A 140 2.03 1.72 -12.25
CA VAL A 140 2.95 2.85 -12.44
C VAL A 140 4.31 2.42 -11.95
N GLU A 141 5.35 2.65 -12.75
CA GLU A 141 6.75 2.44 -12.37
C GLU A 141 7.48 3.79 -12.28
N GLY A 142 8.50 3.87 -11.44
CA GLY A 142 9.28 5.09 -11.27
C GLY A 142 10.53 4.90 -10.41
N LYS A 143 11.32 5.97 -10.30
CA LYS A 143 12.62 5.96 -9.61
C LYS A 143 12.53 6.35 -8.13
N SER A 144 11.35 6.78 -7.67
CA SER A 144 11.10 7.10 -6.28
C SER A 144 9.66 6.82 -5.87
N ILE A 145 9.44 6.58 -4.58
CA ILE A 145 8.08 6.42 -4.01
C ILE A 145 7.21 7.65 -4.29
N LEU A 146 7.75 8.86 -4.13
CA LEU A 146 6.99 10.09 -4.35
C LEU A 146 6.51 10.23 -5.80
N GLU A 147 7.38 9.93 -6.77
CA GLU A 147 7.04 9.94 -8.19
C GLU A 147 5.93 8.91 -8.48
N VAL A 148 6.13 7.67 -8.05
CA VAL A 148 5.18 6.58 -8.30
C VAL A 148 3.83 6.86 -7.67
N MET A 149 3.79 7.26 -6.40
CA MET A 149 2.53 7.59 -5.71
C MET A 149 1.83 8.79 -6.34
N SER A 150 2.57 9.85 -6.68
CA SER A 150 2.00 11.04 -7.32
C SER A 150 1.41 10.72 -8.69
N ASN A 151 2.10 9.92 -9.50
CA ASN A 151 1.65 9.51 -10.82
C ASN A 151 0.43 8.57 -10.72
N ALA A 152 0.43 7.64 -9.76
CA ALA A 152 -0.69 6.75 -9.53
C ALA A 152 -1.94 7.51 -9.07
N THR A 153 -1.80 8.48 -8.15
CA THR A 153 -2.90 9.37 -7.76
C THR A 153 -3.43 10.16 -8.96
N GLY A 154 -2.54 10.78 -9.76
CA GLY A 154 -2.95 11.55 -10.92
C GLY A 154 -3.68 10.72 -11.98
N GLN A 155 -3.26 9.47 -12.22
CA GLN A 155 -3.95 8.57 -13.15
C GLN A 155 -5.32 8.13 -12.65
N LEU A 156 -5.49 7.97 -11.34
CA LEU A 156 -6.78 7.63 -10.74
C LEU A 156 -7.73 8.84 -10.73
N GLU A 157 -7.22 10.05 -10.52
CA GLU A 157 -8.02 11.29 -10.52
C GLU A 157 -8.47 11.73 -11.92
N ALA A 158 -7.77 11.32 -12.98
CA ALA A 158 -8.14 11.61 -14.35
C ALA A 158 -9.31 10.75 -14.88
N ARG A 159 -9.83 9.83 -14.07
CA ARG A 159 -10.91 8.89 -14.41
C ARG A 159 -12.21 9.28 -13.72
#